data_AF-A0A7C5GLG9-F1
#
_entry.id   AF-A0A7C5GLG9-F1
#
_cell.length_a   1.000
_cell.length_b   1.000
_cell.length_c   1.000
_cell.angle_alpha   90.00
_cell.angle_beta   90.00
_cell.angle_gamma   90.00
#
_symmetry.space_group_name_H-M   'P 1'
#
loop_
_entity.id
_entity.type
_entity.pdbx_description
1 polymer ?
#
loop_
_entity_poly.entity_id
_entity_poly.type
_entity_poly.pdbx_seq_one_letter_code
_entity_poly.pdbx_strand_id
1 'polypeptide(L)'
;MFLYILILLLIGIVSLGSFFYFNHGMLVNFIDIGFRQYNNVPINMIVLYSFLAGTFYALLFFIGQEIRLRTRISRLKRINARLTEELDSLRTAPLEEIIIKEEKDGS
;
A
#
# COMPACT_ATOMS: atom_id res chain seq x y z
N MET A 1 -12.15 -6.18 13.47
CA MET A 1 -10.82 -6.04 12.84
C MET A 1 -9.75 -6.82 13.60
N PHE A 2 -9.54 -6.56 14.90
CA PHE A 2 -8.51 -7.26 15.71
C PHE A 2 -8.69 -8.79 15.78
N LEU A 3 -9.91 -9.27 16.04
CA LEU A 3 -10.21 -10.71 16.08
C LEU A 3 -9.92 -11.43 14.75
N TYR A 4 -10.24 -10.80 13.63
CA TYR A 4 -9.97 -11.35 12.30
C TYR A 4 -8.47 -11.47 12.02
N ILE A 5 -7.70 -10.44 12.39
CA ILE A 5 -6.24 -10.45 12.29
C ILE A 5 -5.65 -11.56 13.17
N LEU A 6 -6.17 -11.73 14.40
CA LEU A 6 -5.74 -12.78 15.32
C LEU A 6 -6.02 -14.19 14.76
N ILE A 7 -7.21 -14.41 14.18
CA ILE A 7 -7.58 -15.69 13.56
C ILE A 7 -6.68 -15.99 12.35
N LEU A 8 -6.45 -15.02 11.46
CA LEU A 8 -5.54 -15.19 10.33
C LEU A 8 -4.11 -15.50 10.79
N LEU A 9 -3.63 -14.82 11.82
CA LEU A 9 -2.30 -15.03 12.39
C LEU A 9 -2.20 -16.45 12.99
N LEU A 10 -3.22 -16.90 13.72
CA LEU A 10 -3.29 -18.27 14.25
C LEU A 10 -3.22 -19.31 13.12
N ILE A 11 -4.04 -19.14 12.08
CA ILE A 11 -4.06 -20.04 10.91
C ILE A 11 -2.69 -20.06 10.23
N GLY A 12 -2.05 -18.90 10.07
CA GLY A 12 -0.70 -18.78 9.51
C GLY A 12 0.33 -19.55 10.32
N ILE A 13 0.35 -19.38 11.65
CA ILE A 13 1.29 -20.09 12.54
C ILE A 13 1.05 -21.60 12.50
N VAL A 14 -0.20 -22.04 12.60
CA VAL A 14 -0.54 -23.47 12.56
C VAL A 14 -0.12 -24.08 11.23
N SER A 15 -0.42 -23.40 10.11
CA SER A 15 -0.04 -23.87 8.77
C SER A 15 1.48 -23.99 8.62
N LEU A 16 2.24 -22.98 9.08
CA LEU A 16 3.70 -23.00 9.03
C LEU A 16 4.26 -24.13 9.90
N GLY A 17 3.78 -24.28 11.13
CA GLY A 17 4.19 -25.35 12.04
C GLY A 17 3.90 -26.73 11.49
N SER A 18 2.70 -26.95 10.96
CA SER A 18 2.33 -28.21 10.30
C SER A 18 3.22 -28.49 9.08
N PHE A 19 3.49 -27.48 8.25
CA PHE A 19 4.38 -27.63 7.11
C PHE A 19 5.78 -28.11 7.53
N PHE A 20 6.41 -27.45 8.51
CA PHE A 20 7.74 -27.84 9.00
C PHE A 20 7.76 -29.24 9.60
N TYR A 21 6.70 -29.62 10.33
CA TYR A 21 6.58 -30.93 10.95
C TYR A 21 6.45 -32.06 9.91
N PHE A 22 5.52 -31.92 8.95
CA PHE A 22 5.28 -32.96 7.94
C PHE A 22 6.40 -33.09 6.90
N ASN A 23 7.13 -32.00 6.64
CA ASN A 23 8.22 -31.99 5.66
C ASN A 23 9.60 -32.16 6.32
N HIS A 24 9.64 -32.56 7.59
CA HIS A 24 10.90 -32.78 8.30
C HIS A 24 11.69 -33.94 7.67
N GLY A 25 12.99 -33.72 7.45
CA GLY A 25 13.89 -34.72 6.85
C GLY A 25 13.71 -34.93 5.34
N MET A 26 12.75 -34.27 4.69
CA MET A 26 12.60 -34.33 3.23
C MET A 26 13.66 -33.48 2.53
N LEU A 27 14.46 -34.13 1.70
CA LEU A 27 15.52 -33.52 0.91
C LEU A 27 15.16 -33.52 -0.56
N VAL A 28 15.54 -32.44 -1.25
CA VAL A 28 15.51 -32.35 -2.71
C VAL A 28 16.92 -32.60 -3.22
N ASN A 29 17.05 -33.63 -4.04
CA ASN A 29 18.34 -34.14 -4.49
C ASN A 29 19.12 -33.11 -5.32
N PHE A 30 18.42 -32.31 -6.13
CA PHE A 30 19.03 -31.37 -7.05
C PHE A 30 18.19 -30.12 -7.22
N ILE A 31 18.83 -28.96 -7.10
CA ILE A 31 18.24 -27.64 -7.38
C ILE A 31 19.25 -26.80 -8.13
N ASP A 32 18.81 -26.19 -9.22
CA ASP A 32 19.58 -25.20 -9.96
C ASP A 32 18.95 -23.82 -9.77
N ILE A 33 19.72 -22.87 -9.21
CA ILE A 33 19.30 -21.47 -9.06
C ILE A 33 19.92 -20.56 -10.14
N GLY A 34 20.31 -21.14 -11.28
CA GLY A 34 20.86 -20.45 -12.46
C GLY A 34 22.35 -20.17 -12.38
N PHE A 35 22.87 -19.79 -11.21
CA PHE A 35 24.29 -19.47 -11.00
C PHE A 35 25.05 -20.53 -10.21
N ARG A 36 24.32 -21.42 -9.52
CA ARG A 36 24.90 -22.44 -8.67
C ARG A 36 23.92 -23.59 -8.49
N GLN A 37 24.47 -24.79 -8.44
CA GLN A 37 23.72 -26.00 -8.17
C GLN A 37 23.92 -26.42 -6.72
N TYR A 38 22.83 -26.86 -6.10
CA TYR A 38 22.82 -27.36 -4.74
C TYR A 38 22.21 -28.75 -4.72
N ASN A 39 22.84 -29.64 -3.96
CA ASN A 39 22.39 -31.01 -3.77
C ASN A 39 21.93 -31.22 -2.33
N ASN A 40 20.97 -32.13 -2.15
CA ASN A 40 20.45 -32.55 -0.83
C ASN A 40 19.96 -31.38 0.03
N VAL A 41 19.16 -30.48 -0.56
CA VAL A 41 18.65 -29.30 0.13
C VAL A 41 17.32 -29.63 0.82
N PRO A 42 17.11 -29.28 2.10
CA PRO A 42 15.83 -29.48 2.77
C PRO A 42 14.71 -28.71 2.10
N ILE A 43 13.58 -29.38 1.82
CA ILE A 43 12.43 -28.76 1.14
C ILE A 43 11.89 -27.54 1.89
N ASN A 44 11.97 -27.56 3.22
CA ASN A 44 11.56 -26.46 4.09
C ASN A 44 12.32 -25.17 3.77
N MET A 45 13.63 -25.26 3.48
CA MET A 45 14.44 -24.09 3.14
C MET A 45 14.04 -23.54 1.77
N ILE A 46 13.80 -24.40 0.78
CA ILE A 46 13.42 -24.00 -0.58
C ILE A 46 12.12 -23.20 -0.53
N VAL A 47 11.10 -23.74 0.14
CA VAL A 47 9.78 -23.11 0.26
C VAL A 47 9.87 -21.81 1.04
N LEU A 48 10.63 -21.78 2.14
CA LEU A 48 10.84 -20.55 2.92
C LEU A 48 11.51 -19.44 2.10
N TYR A 49 12.58 -19.76 1.37
CA TYR A 49 13.25 -18.76 0.53
C TYR A 49 12.39 -18.31 -0.65
N SER A 50 11.61 -19.21 -1.24
CA SER A 50 10.68 -18.87 -2.33
C SER A 50 9.58 -17.93 -1.83
N PHE A 51 9.04 -18.20 -0.64
CA PHE A 51 8.06 -17.33 0.02
C PHE A 51 8.65 -15.96 0.36
N LEU A 52 9.86 -15.91 0.91
CA LEU A 52 10.55 -14.65 1.21
C LEU A 52 10.81 -13.84 -0.05
N ALA A 53 11.28 -14.47 -1.13
CA ALA A 53 11.51 -13.80 -2.40
C ALA A 53 10.22 -13.22 -3.00
N GLY A 54 9.14 -14.00 -3.00
CA GLY A 54 7.82 -13.54 -3.46
C GLY A 54 7.27 -12.40 -2.60
N THR A 55 7.42 -12.49 -1.28
CA THR A 55 7.00 -11.44 -0.34
C THR A 55 7.80 -10.16 -0.55
N PHE A 56 9.11 -10.27 -0.74
CA PHE A 56 9.99 -9.14 -1.02
C PHE A 56 9.64 -8.46 -2.34
N TYR A 57 9.39 -9.24 -3.39
CA TYR A 57 8.94 -8.72 -4.67
C TYR A 57 7.60 -7.98 -4.55
N ALA A 58 6.63 -8.58 -3.85
CA ALA A 58 5.34 -7.93 -3.58
C ALA A 58 5.52 -6.62 -2.79
N LEU A 59 6.39 -6.61 -1.77
CA LEU A 59 6.70 -5.43 -0.98
C LEU A 59 7.19 -4.27 -1.87
N LEU A 60 8.12 -4.53 -2.79
CA LEU A 60 8.62 -3.51 -3.73
C LEU A 60 7.49 -2.93 -4.58
N PHE A 61 6.59 -3.79 -5.07
CA PHE A 61 5.44 -3.35 -5.85
C PHE A 61 4.47 -2.49 -5.02
N PHE A 62 4.18 -2.90 -3.78
CA PHE A 62 3.32 -2.15 -2.87
C PHE A 62 3.90 -0.79 -2.51
N ILE A 63 5.22 -0.68 -2.28
CA ILE A 63 5.88 0.59 -2.01
C ILE A 63 5.67 1.56 -3.19
N GLY A 64 5.87 1.09 -4.42
CA GLY A 64 5.63 1.91 -5.62
C GLY A 64 4.18 2.39 -5.73
N GLN A 65 3.22 1.49 -5.49
CA GLN A 65 1.79 1.80 -5.48
C GLN A 65 1.44 2.84 -4.40
N GLU A 66 1.97 2.68 -3.20
CA GLU A 66 1.72 3.55 -2.06
C GLU A 66 2.23 4.97 -2.32
N ILE A 67 3.43 5.12 -2.89
CA ILE A 67 3.99 6.43 -3.28
C ILE A 67 3.10 7.10 -4.33
N ARG A 68 2.66 6.35 -5.35
CA ARG A 68 1.76 6.85 -6.40
C ARG A 68 0.41 7.27 -5.83
N LEU A 69 -0.12 6.52 -4.87
CA LEU A 69 -1.39 6.82 -4.24
C LEU A 69 -1.29 8.07 -3.37
N ARG A 70 -0.22 8.20 -2.57
CA ARG A 70 0.04 9.39 -1.74
C ARG A 70 0.17 10.66 -2.59
N THR A 71 0.94 10.60 -3.68
CA THR A 71 1.08 11.74 -4.61
C THR A 71 -0.25 12.11 -5.27
N ARG A 72 -1.07 11.12 -5.65
CA ARG A 72 -2.43 11.37 -6.17
C ARG A 72 -3.32 12.04 -5.14
N ILE A 73 -3.33 11.56 -3.89
CA ILE A 73 -4.11 12.16 -2.79
C ILE A 73 -3.67 13.61 -2.56
N SER A 74 -2.37 13.88 -2.47
CA SER A 74 -1.86 15.24 -2.31
C SER A 74 -2.27 16.16 -3.45
N ARG A 75 -2.22 15.68 -4.70
CA ARG A 75 -2.68 16.44 -5.88
C ARG A 75 -4.17 16.73 -5.80
N LEU A 76 -5.00 15.73 -5.52
CA LEU A 76 -6.45 15.89 -5.40
C LEU A 76 -6.82 16.89 -4.30
N LYS A 77 -6.12 16.85 -3.16
CA LYS A 77 -6.35 17.79 -2.05
C LYS A 77 -6.04 19.24 -2.46
N ARG A 78 -4.95 19.47 -3.19
CA ARG A 78 -4.59 20.81 -3.71
C ARG A 78 -5.61 21.33 -4.73
N ILE A 79 -6.06 20.46 -5.63
CA ILE A 79 -7.09 20.81 -6.62
C ILE A 79 -8.39 21.20 -5.90
N ASN A 80 -8.83 20.38 -4.93
CA ASN A 80 -10.04 20.65 -4.19
C ASN A 80 -9.97 22.00 -3.45
N ALA A 81 -8.87 22.27 -2.74
CA ALA A 81 -8.65 23.56 -2.07
C ALA A 81 -8.73 24.76 -3.03
N ARG A 82 -8.08 24.67 -4.20
CA ARG A 82 -8.13 25.72 -5.22
C ARG A 82 -9.54 25.93 -5.77
N LEU A 83 -10.28 24.86 -6.05
CA LEU A 83 -11.67 24.97 -6.51
C LEU A 83 -12.58 25.57 -5.44
N THR A 84 -12.34 25.28 -4.17
CA THR A 84 -13.05 25.91 -3.06
C THR A 84 -12.74 27.41 -2.99
N GLU A 85 -11.48 27.81 -3.11
CA GLU A 85 -11.09 29.23 -3.16
C GLU A 85 -11.71 29.96 -4.38
N GLU A 86 -11.72 29.33 -5.55
CA GLU A 86 -12.35 29.90 -6.76
C GLU A 86 -13.86 30.10 -6.55
N LEU A 87 -14.57 29.13 -5.98
CA LEU A 87 -15.99 29.26 -5.64
C LEU A 87 -16.24 30.37 -4.61
N ASP A 88 -15.41 30.46 -3.56
CA ASP A 88 -15.56 31.49 -2.54
C ASP A 88 -15.32 32.89 -3.12
N SER A 89 -14.32 33.06 -3.99
CA SER A 89 -14.05 34.33 -4.67
C SER A 89 -15.19 34.76 -5.60
N LEU A 90 -15.78 33.83 -6.35
CA LEU A 90 -16.95 34.08 -7.19
C LEU A 90 -18.20 34.42 -6.38
N ARG A 91 -18.29 33.92 -5.14
CA ARG A 91 -19.39 34.24 -4.24
C ARG A 91 -19.23 35.61 -3.58
N THR A 92 -17.99 36.05 -3.33
CA THR A 92 -17.71 37.35 -2.69
C THR A 92 -17.68 38.51 -3.67
N ALA A 93 -17.28 38.30 -4.93
CA ALA A 93 -17.27 39.35 -5.95
C ALA A 93 -18.63 40.07 -6.16
N PRO A 94 -19.79 39.38 -6.19
CA PRO A 94 -21.10 40.04 -6.25
C PRO A 94 -21.42 40.87 -5.00
N LEU A 95 -20.96 40.44 -3.82
CA LEU A 95 -21.20 41.15 -2.56
C LEU A 95 -20.38 42.45 -2.48
N GLU A 96 -19.14 42.42 -2.97
CA GLU A 96 -18.25 43.58 -2.98
C GLU A 96 -18.75 44.67 -3.94
N GLU A 97 -19.29 44.30 -5.11
CA GLU A 97 -19.94 45.25 -6.02
C GLU A 97 -21.20 45.92 -5.42
N ILE A 98 -21.97 45.21 -4.60
CA ILE A 98 -23.16 45.75 -3.95
C ILE A 98 -22.77 46.75 -2.87
N ILE A 99 -21.78 46.43 -2.04
CA ILE A 99 -21.28 47.31 -0.97
C ILE A 99 -20.72 48.61 -1.55
N ILE A 100 -19.92 48.53 -2.63
CA ILE A 100 -19.33 49.71 -3.29
C ILE A 100 -20.41 50.61 -3.93
N LYS A 101 -21.52 50.04 -4.39
CA LYS A 101 -22.65 50.82 -4.91
C LYS A 101 -23.42 51.54 -3.81
N GLU A 102 -23.70 50.88 -2.68
CA GLU A 102 -24.39 51.51 -1.56
C GLU A 102 -23.58 52.67 -0.95
N GLU A 103 -22.25 52.55 -0.91
CA GLU A 103 -21.37 53.62 -0.40
C GLU A 103 -21.29 54.83 -1.36
N LYS A 104 -21.52 54.63 -2.66
CA LYS A 104 -21.55 55.71 -3.65
C LYS A 104 -22.91 56.41 -3.80
N ASP A 105 -24.02 55.71 -3.58
CA ASP A 105 -25.37 56.31 -3.62
C ASP A 105 -25.77 56.95 -2.29
N GLY A 106 -25.01 56.73 -1.21
CA GLY A 106 -25.20 57.33 0.11
C GLY A 106 -24.42 58.62 0.40
N SER A 107 -23.65 59.14 -0.57
CA SER A 107 -22.89 60.40 -0.48
C SER A 107 -23.34 61.43 -1.51
#